data_AF-A0A097QVK4-F1
#
_entry.id   AF-A0A097QVK4-F1
#
_cell.length_a   1.000
_cell.length_b   1.000
_cell.length_c   1.000
_cell.angle_alpha   90.00
_cell.angle_beta   90.00
_cell.angle_gamma   90.00
#
_symmetry.space_group_name_H-M   'P 1'
#
loop_
_entity.id
_entity.type
_entity.pdbx_description
1 polymer ?
#
loop_
_entity_poly.entity_id
_entity_poly.type
_entity_poly.pdbx_seq_one_letter_code
_entity_poly.pdbx_strand_id
1 'polypeptide(L)'
;MVETRKCPFCGGTMVPSKTESHGYSTYFWVPPWKSKTTGLLKGAVYGKGWLCLDCGALIPYVDAETVAKLREEYEQLKLEGRI
;
A
#
# COMPACT_ATOMS: atom_id res chain seq x y z
N MET A 1 11.19 5.34 -19.86
CA MET A 1 12.07 5.40 -18.67
C MET A 1 11.40 4.62 -17.57
N VAL A 2 12.12 3.74 -16.86
CA VAL A 2 11.55 2.95 -15.76
C VAL A 2 11.40 3.87 -14.53
N GLU A 3 10.22 3.89 -13.91
CA GLU A 3 9.99 4.65 -12.68
C GLU A 3 10.93 4.16 -11.56
N THR A 4 11.45 5.07 -10.73
CA THR A 4 12.36 4.72 -9.63
C THR A 4 11.98 5.44 -8.34
N ARG A 5 12.31 4.82 -7.20
CA ARG A 5 12.13 5.37 -5.85
C ARG A 5 13.36 5.14 -4.99
N LYS A 6 13.51 5.90 -3.90
CA LYS A 6 14.55 5.66 -2.90
C LYS A 6 14.11 4.61 -1.89
N CYS A 7 15.00 3.66 -1.60
CA CYS A 7 14.74 2.64 -0.59
C CYS A 7 14.71 3.29 0.81
N PRO A 8 13.63 3.08 1.60
CA PRO A 8 13.53 3.66 2.94
C PRO A 8 14.51 3.03 3.94
N PHE A 9 15.08 1.86 3.63
CA PHE A 9 15.99 1.15 4.53
C PHE A 9 17.47 1.47 4.29
N CYS A 10 17.88 1.72 3.04
CA CYS A 10 19.30 1.93 2.70
C CYS A 10 19.58 3.13 1.78
N GLY A 11 18.57 3.86 1.31
CA GLY A 11 18.75 4.96 0.35
C GLY A 11 19.06 4.53 -1.11
N GLY A 12 19.09 3.22 -1.37
CA GLY A 12 19.30 2.62 -2.69
C GLY A 12 18.16 2.90 -3.68
N THR A 13 18.27 2.34 -4.88
CA THR A 13 17.30 2.48 -5.97
C THR A 13 16.29 1.35 -5.92
N MET A 14 15.01 1.71 -5.93
CA MET A 14 13.90 0.78 -6.05
C MET A 14 13.24 0.89 -7.41
N VAL A 15 12.83 -0.25 -7.95
CA VAL A 15 12.06 -0.36 -9.18
C VAL A 15 10.74 -1.09 -8.92
N PRO A 16 9.64 -0.69 -9.59
CA PRO A 16 8.35 -1.34 -9.41
C PRO A 16 8.34 -2.70 -10.10
N SER A 17 7.55 -3.62 -9.56
CA SER A 17 7.16 -4.83 -10.27
C SER A 17 6.43 -4.49 -11.58
N LYS A 18 6.60 -5.32 -12.60
CA LYS A 18 5.86 -5.18 -13.87
C LYS A 18 4.37 -5.46 -13.68
N THR A 19 4.03 -6.35 -12.76
CA THR A 19 2.65 -6.75 -12.45
C THR A 19 2.35 -6.53 -10.97
N GLU A 20 1.11 -6.20 -10.66
CA GLU A 20 0.62 -6.04 -9.29
C GLU A 20 0.27 -7.39 -8.64
N SER A 21 0.11 -8.44 -9.45
CA SER A 21 -0.12 -9.80 -9.00
C SER A 21 0.57 -10.81 -9.91
N HIS A 22 1.13 -11.86 -9.32
CA HIS A 22 1.58 -13.04 -10.05
C HIS A 22 1.23 -14.29 -9.23
N GLY A 23 0.36 -15.13 -9.77
CA GLY A 23 -0.23 -16.25 -9.02
C GLY A 23 -1.01 -15.75 -7.79
N TYR A 24 -0.71 -16.30 -6.62
CA TYR A 24 -1.35 -15.96 -5.33
C TYR A 24 -0.62 -14.88 -4.52
N SER A 25 0.43 -14.27 -5.09
CA SER A 25 1.18 -13.22 -4.39
C SER A 25 0.53 -11.85 -4.60
N THR A 26 -0.21 -11.40 -3.60
CA THR A 26 -0.86 -10.09 -3.57
C THR A 26 -0.55 -9.39 -2.25
N TYR A 27 0.02 -8.19 -2.30
CA TYR A 27 0.21 -7.38 -1.10
C TYR A 27 -1.05 -6.57 -0.85
N PHE A 28 -1.64 -6.77 0.33
CA PHE A 28 -2.85 -6.05 0.71
C PHE A 28 -2.82 -5.66 2.18
N TRP A 29 -3.62 -4.65 2.51
CA TRP A 29 -3.85 -4.19 3.86
C TRP A 29 -5.34 -3.85 4.01
N VAL A 30 -5.94 -4.24 5.13
CA VAL A 30 -7.34 -3.91 5.43
C VAL A 30 -7.34 -2.87 6.55
N PRO A 31 -7.91 -1.68 6.34
CA PRO A 31 -7.99 -0.69 7.40
C PRO A 31 -8.82 -1.22 8.57
N PRO A 32 -8.36 -1.08 9.82
CA PRO A 32 -9.05 -1.64 10.99
C PRO A 32 -10.45 -1.04 11.22
N TRP A 33 -10.73 0.13 10.64
CA TRP A 33 -12.02 0.80 10.69
C TRP A 33 -13.01 0.39 9.60
N LYS A 34 -12.61 -0.46 8.65
CA LYS A 34 -13.52 -1.02 7.64
C LYS A 34 -14.04 -2.37 8.13
N SER A 35 -15.36 -2.58 8.08
CA SER A 35 -15.99 -3.80 8.59
C SER A 35 -15.61 -5.02 7.74
N LYS A 36 -15.53 -6.19 8.38
CA LYS A 36 -15.33 -7.49 7.71
C LYS A 36 -16.63 -8.05 7.11
N THR A 37 -17.79 -7.44 7.39
CA THR A 37 -19.12 -8.06 7.22
C THR A 37 -19.92 -7.55 6.03
N THR A 38 -19.55 -6.45 5.37
CA THR A 38 -20.15 -6.04 4.09
C THR A 38 -19.50 -6.80 2.93
N GLY A 39 -19.90 -8.06 2.79
CA GLY A 39 -19.29 -9.10 1.98
C GLY A 39 -19.43 -9.00 0.46
N LEU A 40 -19.24 -7.84 -0.18
CA LEU A 40 -19.12 -7.83 -1.65
C LEU A 40 -18.25 -6.71 -2.26
N LEU A 41 -17.78 -5.72 -1.49
CA LEU A 41 -16.91 -4.65 -2.01
C LEU A 41 -15.81 -4.21 -1.02
N LYS A 42 -14.56 -4.48 -1.41
CA LYS A 42 -13.42 -3.53 -1.36
C LYS A 42 -13.00 -2.95 0.01
N GLY A 43 -12.78 -3.81 1.02
CA GLY A 43 -12.09 -3.40 2.26
C GLY A 43 -10.55 -3.44 2.15
N ALA A 44 -10.01 -4.23 1.23
CA ALA A 44 -8.56 -4.39 1.05
C ALA A 44 -7.98 -3.29 0.14
N VAL A 45 -6.93 -2.66 0.63
CA VAL A 45 -6.05 -1.73 -0.07
C VAL A 45 -4.89 -2.56 -0.62
N TYR A 46 -4.66 -2.49 -1.93
CA TYR A 46 -3.62 -3.26 -2.59
C TYR A 46 -2.37 -2.41 -2.80
N GLY A 47 -1.21 -3.02 -2.59
CA GLY A 47 0.08 -2.40 -2.81
C GLY A 47 0.81 -3.06 -3.98
N LYS A 48 1.46 -2.25 -4.80
CA LYS A 48 2.38 -2.72 -5.83
C LYS A 48 3.74 -2.99 -5.20
N GLY A 49 4.33 -4.15 -5.46
CA GLY A 49 5.66 -4.51 -4.94
C GLY A 49 6.78 -3.70 -5.61
N TRP A 50 7.72 -3.20 -4.82
CA TRP A 50 8.94 -2.52 -5.28
C TRP A 50 10.16 -3.24 -4.72
N LEU A 51 11.13 -3.54 -5.59
CA LEU A 51 12.38 -4.20 -5.22
C LEU A 51 13.50 -3.16 -5.16
N CYS A 52 14.22 -3.09 -4.04
CA CYS A 52 15.50 -2.39 -3.97
C CYS A 52 16.60 -3.25 -4.59
N LEU A 53 17.30 -2.71 -5.59
CA LEU A 53 18.38 -3.41 -6.27
C LEU A 53 19.68 -3.44 -5.47
N ASP A 54 19.82 -2.59 -4.45
CA ASP A 54 21.04 -2.46 -3.66
C ASP A 54 21.03 -3.35 -2.40
N CYS A 55 19.89 -3.48 -1.71
CA CYS A 55 19.78 -4.25 -0.46
C CYS A 55 18.78 -5.42 -0.50
N GLY A 56 18.07 -5.61 -1.62
CA GLY A 56 17.13 -6.72 -1.79
C GLY A 56 15.77 -6.55 -1.07
N ALA A 57 15.52 -5.42 -0.42
CA ALA A 57 14.23 -5.16 0.23
C ALA A 57 13.08 -5.14 -0.80
N LEU A 58 12.03 -5.92 -0.53
CA LEU A 58 10.80 -5.95 -1.31
C LEU A 58 9.66 -5.33 -0.51
N ILE A 59 9.18 -4.15 -0.94
CA ILE A 59 8.24 -3.33 -0.18
C ILE A 59 7.01 -3.01 -1.04
N PRO A 60 5.79 -3.32 -0.58
CA PRO A 60 4.59 -2.89 -1.26
C PRO A 60 4.29 -1.41 -1.00
N TYR A 61 3.99 -0.68 -2.07
CA TYR A 61 3.53 0.71 -2.01
C TYR A 61 2.11 0.84 -2.54
N VAL A 62 1.29 1.57 -1.82
CA VAL A 62 -0.04 2.01 -2.24
C VAL A 62 0.11 3.33 -3.00
N ASP A 63 -0.74 3.58 -3.99
CA ASP A 63 -0.74 4.84 -4.74
C ASP A 63 -1.08 6.04 -3.85
N ALA A 64 -0.58 7.22 -4.23
CA ALA A 64 -0.68 8.42 -3.41
C ALA A 64 -2.13 8.89 -3.20
N GLU A 65 -3.02 8.69 -4.17
CA GLU A 65 -4.43 9.07 -4.08
C GLU A 65 -5.15 8.22 -3.03
N THR A 66 -4.93 6.91 -3.04
CA THR A 66 -5.47 5.99 -2.03
C THR A 66 -4.92 6.30 -0.65
N VAL A 67 -3.62 6.59 -0.51
CA VAL A 67 -3.03 6.99 0.78
C VAL A 67 -3.65 8.29 1.31
N ALA A 68 -3.88 9.29 0.44
CA ALA A 68 -4.53 10.54 0.83
C ALA A 68 -5.95 10.31 1.36
N LYS A 69 -6.77 9.54 0.63
CA LYS A 69 -8.14 9.18 1.05
C LYS A 69 -8.15 8.45 2.40
N LEU A 70 -7.26 7.48 2.59
CA LEU A 70 -7.14 6.75 3.86
C LEU A 70 -6.73 7.67 5.02
N ARG A 71 -5.89 8.69 4.75
CA ARG A 71 -5.52 9.66 5.77
C ARG A 71 -6.72 10.51 6.18
N GLU A 72 -7.50 11.00 5.21
CA GLU A 72 -8.72 11.77 5.47
C GLU A 72 -9.74 10.95 6.26
N GLU A 73 -10.00 9.70 5.86
CA GLU A 73 -10.87 8.78 6.59
C GLU A 73 -10.43 8.62 8.06
N TYR A 74 -9.14 8.40 8.29
CA TYR A 74 -8.59 8.23 9.64
C TYR A 74 -8.75 9.48 10.49
N GLU A 75 -8.45 10.67 9.93
CA GLU A 75 -8.62 11.92 10.67
C GLU A 75 -10.08 12.21 11.00
N GLN A 76 -11.00 11.92 10.08
CA GLN A 76 -12.43 12.09 10.35
C GLN A 76 -12.88 11.18 11.51
N LEU A 77 -12.49 9.91 11.49
CA LEU A 77 -12.84 8.96 12.56
C LEU A 77 -12.27 9.37 13.93
N LYS A 78 -11.06 9.93 13.93
CA LYS A 78 -10.42 10.48 15.12
C LYS A 78 -11.19 11.69 15.67
N LEU A 79 -11.64 12.60 14.79
CA LEU A 79 -12.47 13.75 15.18
C LEU A 79 -13.83 13.32 15.74
N GLU A 80 -14.41 12.24 15.21
CA GLU A 80 -15.64 11.63 15.70
C GLU A 80 -15.47 10.84 17.02
N GLY A 81 -14.23 10.70 17.53
CA GLY A 81 -13.92 9.94 18.75
C GLY A 81 -14.13 8.43 18.60
N ARG A 82 -14.08 7.92 17.37
CA ARG A 82 -14.28 6.49 17.06
C ARG A 82 -12.97 5.70 17.07
N ILE A 83 -11.83 6.40 17.05
CA ILE A 83 -10.45 5.90 17.15
C ILE A 83 -9.63 6.92 17.94
#